data_AF-A0A1A8UTR3-F1
#
_entry.id   AF-A0A1A8UTR3-F1
#
_cell.length_a   1.000
_cell.length_b   1.000
_cell.length_c   1.000
_cell.angle_alpha   90.00
_cell.angle_beta   90.00
_cell.angle_gamma   90.00
#
_symmetry.space_group_name_H-M   'P 1'
#
loop_
_entity.id
_entity.type
_entity.pdbx_description
1 polymer ?
#
loop_
_entity_poly.entity_id
_entity_poly.type
_entity_poly.pdbx_seq_one_letter_code
_entity_poly.pdbx_strand_id
1 'polypeptide(L)' 'LDQGTVKHYKIPKLDNGHYYISKLKSFPTLKELVEYYSRQAEGLCVRLTEPCKKGQIMAPETYGLSYNTVDI' A
#
# COMPACT_ATOMS: atom_id res chain seq x y z
N LEU A 1 20.98 2.27 -12.43
CA LEU A 1 19.92 1.93 -11.45
C LEU A 1 19.01 3.14 -11.37
N ASP A 2 17.73 2.94 -11.63
CA ASP A 2 16.69 3.97 -11.79
C ASP A 2 16.35 4.61 -10.42
N GLN A 3 17.30 5.36 -9.83
CA GLN A 3 17.26 5.82 -8.43
C GLN A 3 16.25 6.95 -8.15
N GLY A 4 15.36 7.27 -9.10
CA GLY A 4 14.40 8.37 -8.97
C GLY A 4 12.94 8.00 -9.26
N THR A 5 12.65 6.81 -9.75
CA THR A 5 11.27 6.47 -10.18
C THR A 5 10.52 5.73 -9.09
N VAL A 6 9.39 6.30 -8.66
CA VAL A 6 8.46 5.64 -7.76
C VAL A 6 7.64 4.61 -8.54
N LYS A 7 7.72 3.34 -8.13
CA LYS A 7 6.89 2.26 -8.68
C LYS A 7 5.74 1.93 -7.74
N HIS A 8 4.52 2.14 -8.20
CA HIS A 8 3.31 1.74 -7.49
C HIS A 8 2.89 0.33 -7.95
N TYR A 9 2.82 -0.62 -7.01
CA TYR A 9 2.35 -1.98 -7.28
C TYR A 9 0.91 -2.14 -6.80
N LYS A 10 0.06 -2.75 -7.63
CA LYS A 10 -1.32 -3.10 -7.23
C LYS A 10 -1.29 -4.38 -6.40
N ILE A 11 -2.00 -4.40 -5.28
CA ILE A 11 -2.18 -5.58 -4.42
C ILE A 11 -3.64 -6.04 -4.52
N PRO A 12 -4.02 -6.79 -5.57
CA PRO A 12 -5.31 -7.46 -5.64
C PRO A 12 -5.48 -8.52 -4.54
N LYS A 13 -6.75 -8.74 -4.18
CA LYS A 13 -7.19 -9.81 -3.29
C LYS A 13 -7.87 -10.90 -4.12
N LEU A 14 -7.49 -12.14 -3.89
CA LEU A 14 -8.10 -13.33 -4.47
C LEU A 14 -9.39 -13.70 -3.73
N ASP A 15 -10.23 -14.52 -4.35
CA ASP A 15 -11.49 -14.99 -3.76
C ASP A 15 -11.27 -15.78 -2.46
N ASN A 16 -10.12 -16.47 -2.34
CA ASN A 16 -9.70 -17.16 -1.12
C ASN A 16 -9.21 -16.23 0.01
N GLY A 17 -9.22 -14.91 -0.23
CA GLY A 17 -8.80 -13.91 0.74
C GLY A 17 -7.32 -13.56 0.73
N HIS A 18 -6.50 -14.21 -0.10
CA HIS A 18 -5.06 -13.96 -0.18
C HIS A 18 -4.74 -12.73 -1.04
N TYR A 19 -3.59 -12.11 -0.77
CA TYR A 19 -3.03 -10.95 -1.45
C TYR A 19 -1.85 -11.34 -2.33
N TYR A 20 -1.69 -10.69 -3.49
CA TYR A 20 -0.52 -10.90 -4.34
C TYR A 20 -0.09 -9.61 -5.03
N ILE A 21 1.20 -9.50 -5.35
CA ILE A 21 1.73 -8.47 -6.28
C ILE A 21 2.11 -9.14 -7.60
N SER A 22 2.88 -10.22 -7.52
CA SER A 22 3.20 -11.09 -8.65
C SER A 22 2.26 -12.29 -8.68
N LYS A 23 1.81 -12.71 -9.86
CA LYS A 23 0.97 -13.92 -10.02
C LYS A 23 1.68 -15.21 -9.57
N LEU A 24 2.98 -15.16 -9.34
CA LEU A 24 3.79 -16.29 -8.89
C LEU A 24 3.59 -16.62 -7.41
N LYS A 25 3.15 -15.65 -6.58
CA LYS A 25 3.09 -15.82 -5.13
C LYS A 25 1.96 -15.04 -4.49
N SER A 26 1.14 -15.75 -3.70
CA SER A 26 0.06 -15.17 -2.91
C SER A 26 0.30 -15.37 -1.42
N PHE A 27 -0.14 -14.42 -0.60
CA PHE A 27 0.05 -14.39 0.84
C PHE A 27 -1.29 -14.23 1.56
N PRO A 28 -1.54 -14.91 2.69
CA PRO A 28 -2.81 -14.78 3.39
C PRO A 28 -2.97 -13.40 4.06
N THR A 29 -1.86 -12.74 4.41
CA THR A 29 -1.88 -11.39 5.01
C THR A 29 -0.97 -10.40 4.29
N LEU A 30 -1.30 -9.10 4.37
CA LEU A 30 -0.43 -8.02 3.88
C LEU A 30 0.90 -7.99 4.64
N LYS A 31 0.90 -8.36 5.93
CA LYS A 31 2.11 -8.39 6.75
C LYS A 31 3.12 -9.38 6.18
N GLU A 32 2.71 -10.62 5.91
CA GLU A 32 3.59 -11.64 5.32
C GLU A 32 4.08 -11.25 3.93
N LEU A 33 3.22 -10.62 3.13
CA LEU A 33 3.60 -10.06 1.84
C LEU A 33 4.75 -9.06 1.99
N VAL A 34 4.65 -8.12 2.94
CA VAL A 34 5.69 -7.12 3.20
C VAL A 34 6.97 -7.78 3.73
N GLU A 35 6.87 -8.72 4.68
CA GLU A 35 8.02 -9.43 5.23
C GLU A 35 8.78 -10.21 4.15
N TYR A 36 8.05 -10.87 3.24
CA TYR A 36 8.65 -11.59 2.11
C TYR A 36 9.40 -10.65 1.19
N TYR A 37 8.73 -9.59 0.73
CA TYR A 37 9.29 -8.66 -0.24
C TYR A 37 10.38 -7.76 0.36
N SER A 38 10.48 -7.68 1.68
CA SER A 38 11.60 -7.02 2.37
C SER A 38 12.89 -7.85 2.32
N ARG A 39 12.77 -9.18 2.31
CA ARG A 39 13.92 -10.09 2.21
C ARG A 39 14.31 -10.37 0.76
N GLN A 40 13.34 -10.50 -0.13
CA GLN A 40 13.54 -10.91 -1.52
C GLN A 40 12.71 -10.04 -2.47
N ALA A 41 13.30 -9.56 -3.56
CA ALA A 41 12.56 -8.75 -4.54
C ALA A 41 11.58 -9.59 -5.39
N GLU A 42 11.95 -10.83 -5.72
CA GLU A 42 11.21 -11.82 -6.55
C GLU A 42 10.04 -11.26 -7.39
N GLY A 43 10.36 -10.56 -8.47
CA GLY A 43 9.40 -9.94 -9.41
C GLY A 43 9.16 -8.45 -9.19
N LEU A 44 9.60 -7.88 -8.07
CA LEU A 44 9.72 -6.43 -7.87
C LEU A 44 11.04 -5.92 -8.45
N CYS A 45 11.07 -4.65 -8.87
CA CYS A 45 12.33 -4.02 -9.30
C CYS A 45 13.36 -3.89 -8.18
N VAL A 46 12.90 -3.76 -6.93
CA VAL A 46 13.73 -3.67 -5.72
C VAL A 46 13.00 -4.32 -4.56
N ARG A 47 13.76 -4.82 -3.57
CA ARG A 47 13.20 -5.27 -2.29
C ARG A 47 12.60 -4.09 -1.51
N LEU A 48 11.61 -4.37 -0.67
CA LEU A 48 11.07 -3.39 0.27
C LEU A 48 12.13 -3.08 1.33
N THR A 49 12.58 -1.82 1.39
CA THR A 49 13.60 -1.38 2.35
C THR A 49 12.94 -0.77 3.57
N GLU A 50 12.71 0.53 3.55
CA GLU A 50 12.14 1.27 4.67
C GLU A 50 10.70 1.66 4.39
N PRO A 51 9.79 1.52 5.37
CA PRO A 51 8.43 2.00 5.21
C PRO A 51 8.44 3.52 5.07
N CYS A 52 7.71 4.03 4.08
CA CYS A 52 7.49 5.46 3.97
C CYS A 52 6.65 5.93 5.17
N LYS A 53 7.23 6.78 6.01
CA LYS A 53 6.47 7.43 7.09
C LYS A 53 5.52 8.42 6.44
N LYS A 54 4.20 8.20 6.55
CA LYS A 54 3.22 9.23 6.19
C LYS A 54 3.53 10.46 7.05
N GLY A 55 4.12 11.48 6.43
CA GLY A 55 4.27 12.78 7.07
C GLY A 55 2.88 13.25 7.50
N GLN A 56 2.78 13.79 8.70
CA GLN A 56 1.58 14.34 9.36
C GLN A 56 0.86 15.45 8.54
N ILE A 57 1.32 15.72 7.32
CA ILE A 57 1.02 16.89 6.48
C ILE A 57 -0.06 16.60 5.43
N MET A 58 -0.52 15.34 5.28
CA MET A 58 -1.38 14.94 4.15
C MET A 58 -2.65 14.19 4.58
N ALA A 59 -3.08 14.29 5.84
CA ALA A 59 -4.49 14.03 6.11
C ALA A 59 -5.25 15.18 5.43
N PRO A 60 -6.09 14.92 4.39
CA PRO A 60 -6.88 15.98 3.80
C PRO A 60 -7.72 16.58 4.92
N GLU A 61 -7.59 17.89 5.15
CA GLU A 61 -8.48 18.58 6.05
C GLU A 61 -9.90 18.37 5.55
N THR A 62 -10.74 17.70 6.34
CA THR A 62 -12.16 17.55 6.06
C THR A 62 -12.87 18.86 6.38
N TYR A 63 -12.42 19.95 5.75
CA TYR A 63 -13.07 21.25 5.83
C TYR A 63 -14.41 21.12 5.12
N GLY A 64 -15.51 21.07 5.89
CA GLY A 64 -16.87 21.08 5.36
C GLY A 64 -17.75 19.85 5.62
N LEU A 65 -17.31 18.83 6.36
CA LEU A 65 -18.20 17.76 6.84
C LEU A 65 -18.94 18.15 8.14
N SER A 66 -19.23 19.44 8.34
CA SER A 66 -20.00 19.94 9.49
C SER A 66 -21.49 19.64 9.32
N TYR A 67 -22.03 18.81 10.21
CA TYR A 67 -23.43 18.36 10.30
C TYR A 67 -24.45 19.45 10.69
N ASN A 68 -24.30 20.70 10.23
CA ASN A 68 -25.21 21.79 10.59
C ASN A 68 -25.84 22.43 9.35
N THR A 69 -26.63 21.65 8.61
CA THR A 69 -27.74 22.24 7.87
C THR A 69 -28.91 22.26 8.83
N VAL A 70 -29.06 23.38 9.55
CA VAL A 70 -30.27 23.65 10.31
C VAL A 70 -31.37 23.98 9.30
N ASP A 71 -32.25 23.02 9.01
CA ASP A 71 -33.56 23.31 8.43
C ASP A 71 -34.44 23.91 9.55
N ILE A 72 -34.30 25.20 9.85
CA ILE A 72 -35.34 26.01 10.51
C ILE A 72 -35.43 27.42 9.92
#